data_AF-A0A1B6AQL6-F1
#
_entry.id   AF-A0A1B6AQL6-F1
#
_cell.length_a   1.000
_cell.length_b   1.000
_cell.length_c   1.000
_cell.angle_alpha   90.00
_cell.angle_beta   90.00
_cell.angle_gamma   90.00
#
_symmetry.space_group_name_H-M   'P 1'
#
loop_
_entity.id
_entity.type
_entity.pdbx_description
1 polymer ?
#
loop_
_entity_poly.entity_id
_entity_poly.type
_entity_poly.pdbx_seq_one_letter_code
_entity_poly.pdbx_strand_id
1 'polypeptide(L)'
;MTFGFAPPPHTSPPTSAEPAARLGRMLEPAEWASAGIPLLRNPREVVTGLHDRHRPGLSTAIVAVLDPQERVTASASFTEPAVAPDGWELRNALLAHLRRIIPHDLRLRTPVRTAVLLYCRAGEPRWTETDGAWMWGLRDACTLHGLRCGAYITLTADRWQVLGEGRGGRRPRASPADRPGREPRRTGPGPATAARPAPPRQAAAVTRGGTAPRSTGGGAPEAHRHTAAR
;
A
#
# COMPACT_ATOMS: atom_id res chain seq x y z
N MET A 1 61.12 10.03 23.89
CA MET A 1 60.80 8.83 23.09
C MET A 1 59.57 9.16 22.26
N THR A 2 59.73 9.31 20.94
CA THR A 2 58.61 9.60 20.02
C THR A 2 58.31 8.33 19.24
N PHE A 3 57.12 7.76 19.43
CA PHE A 3 56.62 6.65 18.63
C PHE A 3 55.86 7.23 17.43
N GLY A 4 56.41 7.07 16.23
CA GLY A 4 55.73 7.41 14.99
C GLY A 4 54.73 6.31 14.63
N PHE A 5 53.45 6.66 14.50
CA PHE A 5 52.45 5.81 13.90
C PHE A 5 52.51 5.96 12.37
N ALA A 6 52.87 4.88 11.67
CA ALA A 6 52.73 4.79 10.23
C ALA A 6 51.24 4.58 9.88
N PRO A 7 50.68 5.28 8.87
CA PRO A 7 49.33 5.02 8.41
C PRO A 7 49.26 3.65 7.72
N PRO A 8 48.16 2.88 7.87
CA PRO A 8 48.01 1.60 7.19
C PRO A 8 47.96 1.81 5.66
N PRO A 9 48.44 0.84 4.87
CA PRO A 9 48.31 0.91 3.42
C PRO A 9 46.83 0.99 3.05
N HIS A 10 46.48 1.99 2.23
CA HIS A 10 45.16 2.12 1.65
C HIS A 10 44.91 0.93 0.73
N THR A 11 44.21 -0.08 1.23
CA THR A 11 43.66 -1.15 0.39
C THR A 11 42.57 -0.53 -0.46
N SER A 12 42.85 -0.31 -1.75
CA SER A 12 41.81 0.05 -2.71
C SER A 12 40.68 -0.99 -2.66
N PRO A 13 39.41 -0.59 -2.61
CA PRO A 13 38.31 -1.54 -2.64
C PRO A 13 38.34 -2.31 -3.97
N PRO A 14 38.06 -3.63 -3.98
CA PRO A 14 38.06 -4.41 -5.21
C PRO A 14 36.96 -3.92 -6.17
N THR A 15 37.37 -3.30 -7.27
CA THR A 15 36.49 -2.73 -8.33
C THR A 15 35.72 -3.80 -9.13
N SER A 16 35.80 -5.09 -8.77
CA SER A 16 35.16 -6.20 -9.53
C SER A 16 34.20 -7.08 -8.73
N ALA A 17 33.87 -6.74 -7.48
CA ALA A 17 32.94 -7.54 -6.67
C ALA A 17 31.45 -7.21 -6.92
N GLU A 18 31.13 -6.05 -7.51
CA GLU A 18 29.74 -5.60 -7.67
C GLU A 18 28.87 -6.49 -8.56
N PRO A 19 29.31 -6.98 -9.74
CA PRO A 19 28.45 -7.78 -10.61
C PRO A 19 28.12 -9.14 -9.98
N ALA A 20 29.11 -9.80 -9.37
CA ALA A 20 28.93 -11.09 -8.70
C ALA A 20 28.06 -10.97 -7.43
N ALA A 21 28.25 -9.89 -6.66
CA ALA A 21 27.41 -9.61 -5.49
C ALA A 21 25.96 -9.26 -5.89
N ARG A 22 25.75 -8.55 -7.02
CA ARG A 22 24.42 -8.30 -7.58
C ARG A 22 23.74 -9.59 -8.04
N LEU A 23 24.46 -10.45 -8.75
CA LEU A 23 23.94 -11.77 -9.16
C LEU A 23 23.54 -12.63 -7.94
N GLY A 24 24.33 -12.61 -6.85
CA GLY A 24 23.97 -13.29 -5.60
C GLY A 24 22.79 -12.67 -4.84
N ARG A 25 22.31 -11.50 -5.27
CA ARG A 25 21.21 -10.72 -4.68
C ARG A 25 20.04 -10.55 -5.65
N MET A 26 19.89 -11.50 -6.55
CA MET A 26 18.77 -11.62 -7.48
C MET A 26 18.24 -13.06 -7.43
N LEU A 27 16.96 -13.23 -7.75
CA LEU A 27 16.35 -14.55 -7.89
C LEU A 27 15.77 -14.72 -9.29
N GLU A 28 16.10 -15.85 -9.91
CA GLU A 28 15.50 -16.26 -11.18
C GLU A 28 14.05 -16.76 -10.97
N PRO A 29 13.18 -16.72 -12.01
CA PRO A 29 11.80 -17.20 -11.90
C PRO A 29 11.68 -18.65 -11.42
N ALA A 30 12.63 -19.52 -11.80
CA ALA A 30 12.63 -20.93 -11.40
C ALA A 30 13.01 -21.12 -9.92
N GLU A 31 13.94 -20.33 -9.42
CA GLU A 31 14.32 -20.31 -7.99
C GLU A 31 13.16 -19.77 -7.15
N TRP A 32 12.48 -18.73 -7.66
CA TRP A 32 11.30 -18.18 -7.01
C TRP A 32 10.15 -19.18 -6.95
N ALA A 33 9.84 -19.85 -8.06
CA ALA A 33 8.80 -20.88 -8.12
C ALA A 33 9.11 -22.09 -7.23
N SER A 34 10.38 -22.50 -7.11
CA SER A 34 10.79 -23.61 -6.25
C SER A 34 10.89 -23.26 -4.77
N ALA A 35 10.88 -21.97 -4.40
CA ALA A 35 10.97 -21.51 -3.01
C ALA A 35 9.71 -21.81 -2.16
N GLY A 36 8.65 -22.39 -2.75
CA GLY A 36 7.44 -22.77 -2.01
C GLY A 36 6.65 -21.57 -1.48
N ILE A 37 6.66 -20.45 -2.23
CA ILE A 37 5.91 -19.24 -1.88
C ILE A 37 4.42 -19.58 -1.75
N PRO A 38 3.74 -19.21 -0.65
CA PRO A 38 2.32 -19.48 -0.47
C PRO A 38 1.49 -18.84 -1.58
N LEU A 39 0.63 -19.63 -2.20
CA LEU A 39 -0.25 -19.15 -3.26
C LEU A 39 -1.38 -18.31 -2.66
N LEU A 40 -1.64 -17.14 -3.26
CA LEU A 40 -2.78 -16.33 -2.88
C LEU A 40 -4.08 -17.03 -3.28
N ARG A 41 -5.08 -17.08 -2.43
CA ARG A 41 -6.43 -17.56 -2.75
C ARG A 41 -7.10 -16.69 -3.81
N ASN A 42 -6.99 -15.36 -3.67
CA ASN A 42 -7.60 -14.41 -4.60
C ASN A 42 -6.66 -13.23 -4.93
N PRO A 43 -5.66 -13.42 -5.83
CA PRO A 43 -4.72 -12.34 -6.17
C PRO A 43 -5.41 -11.12 -6.78
N ARG A 44 -6.54 -11.29 -7.48
CA ARG A 44 -7.28 -10.18 -8.09
C ARG A 44 -7.80 -9.20 -7.04
N GLU A 45 -8.32 -9.70 -5.93
CA GLU A 45 -8.85 -8.89 -4.83
C GLU A 45 -7.74 -8.11 -4.13
N VAL A 46 -6.61 -8.77 -3.85
CA VAL A 46 -5.41 -8.12 -3.29
C VAL A 46 -4.94 -7.00 -4.20
N VAL A 47 -4.77 -7.26 -5.51
CA VAL A 47 -4.31 -6.26 -6.48
C VAL A 47 -5.30 -5.10 -6.60
N THR A 48 -6.60 -5.38 -6.65
CA THR A 48 -7.64 -4.33 -6.76
C THR A 48 -7.65 -3.46 -5.49
N GLY A 49 -7.64 -4.07 -4.31
CA GLY A 49 -7.63 -3.34 -3.04
C GLY A 49 -6.37 -2.49 -2.83
N LEU A 50 -5.18 -3.01 -3.21
CA LEU A 50 -3.95 -2.24 -3.15
C LEU A 50 -3.92 -1.11 -4.17
N HIS A 51 -4.42 -1.35 -5.39
CA HIS A 51 -4.51 -0.33 -6.43
C HIS A 51 -5.44 0.82 -6.02
N ASP A 52 -6.63 0.51 -5.49
CA ASP A 52 -7.59 1.52 -5.05
C ASP A 52 -7.07 2.33 -3.85
N ARG A 53 -6.37 1.67 -2.91
CA ARG A 53 -5.80 2.31 -1.72
C ARG A 53 -4.61 3.22 -2.03
N HIS A 54 -3.67 2.76 -2.86
CA HIS A 54 -2.40 3.45 -3.07
C HIS A 54 -2.34 4.27 -4.36
N ARG A 55 -3.24 4.03 -5.32
CA ARG A 55 -3.24 4.67 -6.65
C ARG A 55 -1.85 4.75 -7.27
N PRO A 56 -1.15 3.61 -7.40
CA PRO A 56 0.25 3.62 -7.73
C PRO A 56 0.50 4.17 -9.14
N GLY A 57 1.51 5.03 -9.24
CA GLY A 57 2.10 5.45 -10.50
C GLY A 57 3.09 4.41 -11.05
N LEU A 58 3.78 4.76 -12.14
CA LEU A 58 4.91 3.99 -12.62
C LEU A 58 6.05 4.00 -11.58
N SER A 59 6.84 2.94 -11.55
CA SER A 59 7.95 2.72 -10.60
C SER A 59 7.55 2.78 -9.12
N THR A 60 6.27 2.50 -8.83
CA THR A 60 5.76 2.43 -7.45
C THR A 60 5.76 0.99 -6.98
N ALA A 61 6.43 0.71 -5.87
CA ALA A 61 6.35 -0.53 -5.11
C ALA A 61 5.34 -0.38 -3.97
N ILE A 62 4.55 -1.42 -3.72
CA ILE A 62 3.63 -1.51 -2.59
C ILE A 62 3.93 -2.81 -1.85
N VAL A 63 4.44 -2.69 -0.63
CA VAL A 63 4.53 -3.83 0.29
C VAL A 63 3.25 -3.90 1.11
N ALA A 64 2.65 -5.08 1.18
CA ALA A 64 1.45 -5.32 1.96
C ALA A 64 1.61 -6.57 2.81
N VAL A 65 0.96 -6.58 3.97
CA VAL A 65 0.98 -7.73 4.88
C VAL A 65 -0.42 -8.27 5.08
N LEU A 66 -0.55 -9.56 4.82
CA LEU A 66 -1.79 -10.32 4.91
C LEU A 66 -1.88 -11.03 6.26
N ASP A 67 -3.09 -11.06 6.83
CA ASP A 67 -3.43 -11.94 7.95
C ASP A 67 -3.49 -13.42 7.50
N PRO A 68 -3.66 -14.39 8.43
CA PRO A 68 -3.82 -15.81 8.08
C PRO A 68 -5.05 -16.11 7.20
N GLN A 69 -6.00 -15.19 7.11
CA GLN A 69 -7.18 -15.27 6.25
C GLN A 69 -6.96 -14.57 4.90
N GLU A 70 -5.71 -14.19 4.60
CA GLU A 70 -5.26 -13.49 3.39
C GLU A 70 -5.85 -12.09 3.18
N ARG A 71 -6.30 -11.43 4.24
CA ARG A 71 -6.79 -10.05 4.18
C ARG A 71 -5.65 -9.06 4.44
N VAL A 72 -5.62 -7.98 3.67
CA VAL A 72 -4.60 -6.92 3.83
C VAL A 72 -4.80 -6.18 5.16
N THR A 73 -3.87 -6.37 6.09
CA THR A 73 -3.88 -5.72 7.41
C THR A 73 -3.08 -4.43 7.45
N ALA A 74 -1.99 -4.36 6.67
CA ALA A 74 -1.11 -3.21 6.59
C ALA A 74 -0.54 -3.11 5.17
N SER A 75 -0.31 -1.90 4.68
CA SER A 75 0.35 -1.69 3.39
C SER A 75 1.05 -0.33 3.33
N ALA A 76 2.14 -0.25 2.58
CA ALA A 76 2.88 0.98 2.31
C ALA A 76 3.32 1.01 0.85
N SER A 77 3.16 2.17 0.21
CA SER A 77 3.69 2.47 -1.11
C SER A 77 4.97 3.30 -1.03
N PHE A 78 5.89 3.08 -1.95
CA PHE A 78 7.10 3.85 -2.12
C PHE A 78 7.63 3.76 -3.54
N THR A 79 8.41 4.74 -3.94
CA THR A 79 9.08 4.73 -5.24
C THR A 79 10.33 3.88 -5.18
N GLU A 80 10.66 3.25 -6.31
CA GLU A 80 11.93 2.57 -6.47
C GLU A 80 13.11 3.52 -6.15
N PRO A 81 14.07 3.11 -5.31
CA PRO A 81 15.11 4.01 -4.79
C PRO A 81 16.24 4.32 -5.77
N ALA A 82 16.44 3.54 -6.85
CA ALA A 82 17.54 3.72 -7.78
C ALA A 82 17.18 3.27 -9.21
N VAL A 83 18.02 3.63 -10.20
CA VAL A 83 17.85 3.29 -11.62
C VAL A 83 18.30 1.85 -11.94
N ALA A 84 19.09 1.22 -11.05
CA ALA A 84 19.50 -0.18 -11.13
C ALA A 84 19.76 -0.74 -9.71
N PRO A 85 18.72 -0.84 -8.86
CA PRO A 85 18.89 -1.23 -7.48
C PRO A 85 19.31 -2.70 -7.38
N ASP A 86 20.27 -3.00 -6.50
CA ASP A 86 20.56 -4.38 -6.14
C ASP A 86 19.51 -4.91 -5.13
N GLY A 87 19.45 -6.22 -4.94
CA GLY A 87 18.48 -6.80 -3.99
C GLY A 87 18.68 -6.34 -2.54
N TRP A 88 19.90 -5.93 -2.15
CA TRP A 88 20.20 -5.46 -0.79
C TRP A 88 19.60 -4.08 -0.51
N GLU A 89 19.64 -3.17 -1.47
CA GLU A 89 18.98 -1.87 -1.40
C GLU A 89 17.47 -2.03 -1.32
N LEU A 90 16.89 -2.88 -2.18
CA LEU A 90 15.45 -3.15 -2.19
C LEU A 90 14.98 -3.78 -0.87
N ARG A 91 15.76 -4.72 -0.32
CA ARG A 91 15.51 -5.28 1.01
C ARG A 91 15.48 -4.18 2.08
N ASN A 92 16.48 -3.29 2.09
CA ASN A 92 16.54 -2.23 3.09
C ASN A 92 15.34 -1.28 2.99
N ALA A 93 14.94 -0.94 1.76
CA ALA A 93 13.72 -0.17 1.52
C ALA A 93 12.49 -0.90 2.07
N LEU A 94 12.31 -2.19 1.74
CA LEU A 94 11.20 -3.00 2.24
C LEU A 94 11.16 -3.06 3.76
N LEU A 95 12.29 -3.28 4.43
CA LEU A 95 12.38 -3.30 5.89
C LEU A 95 12.01 -1.95 6.52
N ALA A 96 12.46 -0.84 5.93
CA ALA A 96 12.12 0.49 6.41
C ALA A 96 10.60 0.76 6.34
N HIS A 97 9.91 0.23 5.35
CA HIS A 97 8.45 0.32 5.24
C HIS A 97 7.73 -0.66 6.17
N LEU A 98 8.16 -1.93 6.22
CA LEU A 98 7.57 -2.95 7.09
C LEU A 98 7.59 -2.55 8.57
N ARG A 99 8.73 -2.05 9.06
CA ARG A 99 8.89 -1.59 10.45
C ARG A 99 7.95 -0.45 10.84
N ARG A 100 7.49 0.34 9.87
CA ARG A 100 6.55 1.45 10.10
C ARG A 100 5.10 1.01 10.14
N ILE A 101 4.74 0.00 9.34
CA ILE A 101 3.33 -0.38 9.17
C ILE A 101 2.93 -1.57 10.03
N ILE A 102 3.88 -2.39 10.50
CA ILE A 102 3.56 -3.59 11.25
C ILE A 102 4.68 -4.04 12.19
N PRO A 103 4.38 -4.47 13.43
CA PRO A 103 5.36 -5.10 14.31
C PRO A 103 5.95 -6.37 13.66
N HIS A 104 7.21 -6.66 13.94
CA HIS A 104 7.86 -7.87 13.46
C HIS A 104 7.36 -9.13 14.19
N ASP A 105 7.44 -10.29 13.55
CA ASP A 105 7.00 -11.59 14.08
C ASP A 105 8.15 -12.48 14.56
N LEU A 106 9.35 -11.93 14.72
CA LEU A 106 10.58 -12.66 15.08
C LEU A 106 10.51 -13.45 16.40
N ARG A 107 9.53 -13.18 17.26
CA ARG A 107 9.33 -13.91 18.53
C ARG A 107 8.39 -15.11 18.39
N LEU A 108 7.70 -15.24 17.26
CA LEU A 108 6.81 -16.36 17.00
C LEU A 108 7.62 -17.57 16.52
N ARG A 109 7.20 -18.77 16.92
CA ARG A 109 7.84 -20.02 16.47
C ARG A 109 7.66 -20.25 14.97
N THR A 110 6.54 -19.80 14.43
CA THR A 110 6.21 -19.90 13.02
C THR A 110 5.67 -18.56 12.54
N PRO A 111 6.06 -18.08 11.35
CA PRO A 111 5.52 -16.86 10.80
C PRO A 111 4.02 -17.00 10.50
N VAL A 112 3.22 -16.07 11.03
CA VAL A 112 1.74 -16.10 10.94
C VAL A 112 1.24 -15.23 9.78
N ARG A 113 1.90 -14.10 9.55
CA ARG A 113 1.53 -13.11 8.54
C ARG A 113 2.38 -13.27 7.28
N THR A 114 1.80 -12.93 6.13
CA THR A 114 2.45 -13.09 4.83
C THR A 114 2.68 -11.73 4.20
N ALA A 115 3.91 -11.41 3.78
CA ALA A 115 4.18 -10.19 3.03
C ALA A 115 4.05 -10.44 1.52
N VAL A 116 3.40 -9.54 0.82
CA VAL A 116 3.29 -9.54 -0.64
C VAL A 116 3.83 -8.22 -1.18
N LEU A 117 4.37 -8.25 -2.39
CA LEU A 117 4.89 -7.07 -3.07
C LEU A 117 4.19 -6.89 -4.40
N LEU A 118 3.62 -5.71 -4.61
CA LEU A 118 3.07 -5.27 -5.89
C LEU A 118 3.98 -4.17 -6.45
N TYR A 119 4.60 -4.40 -7.60
CA TYR A 119 5.47 -3.43 -8.26
C TYR A 119 4.88 -2.97 -9.60
N CYS A 120 4.67 -1.67 -9.70
CA CYS A 120 4.09 -1.01 -10.87
C CYS A 120 5.22 -0.56 -11.78
N ARG A 121 5.25 -1.07 -13.01
CA ARG A 121 6.36 -0.86 -13.92
C ARG A 121 5.89 -0.65 -15.35
N ALA A 122 6.77 -0.05 -16.15
CA ALA A 122 6.59 0.03 -17.59
C ALA A 122 7.02 -1.27 -18.28
N GLY A 123 6.60 -1.43 -19.54
CA GLY A 123 7.04 -2.52 -20.40
C GLY A 123 6.23 -3.81 -20.29
N GLU A 124 6.78 -4.84 -20.91
CA GLU A 124 6.16 -6.16 -21.05
C GLU A 124 6.06 -6.89 -19.71
N PRO A 125 5.12 -7.84 -19.53
CA PRO A 125 4.96 -8.61 -18.31
C PRO A 125 6.01 -9.75 -18.17
N ARG A 126 7.14 -9.64 -18.89
CA ARG A 126 8.23 -10.61 -18.83
C ARG A 126 9.09 -10.32 -17.60
N TRP A 127 9.66 -11.38 -17.01
CA TRP A 127 10.62 -11.21 -15.94
C TRP A 127 11.84 -10.39 -16.40
N THR A 128 12.41 -9.63 -15.48
CA THR A 128 13.59 -8.77 -15.66
C THR A 128 14.49 -8.88 -14.44
N GLU A 129 15.73 -8.41 -14.56
CA GLU A 129 16.69 -8.38 -13.47
C GLU A 129 16.17 -7.61 -12.24
N THR A 130 15.49 -6.48 -12.46
CA THR A 130 14.82 -5.71 -11.40
C THR A 130 13.78 -6.55 -10.66
N ASP A 131 13.02 -7.40 -11.36
CA ASP A 131 12.08 -8.32 -10.71
C ASP A 131 12.82 -9.34 -9.84
N GLY A 132 13.95 -9.86 -10.32
CA GLY A 132 14.80 -10.77 -9.55
C GLY A 132 15.36 -10.12 -8.28
N ALA A 133 15.78 -8.85 -8.37
CA ALA A 133 16.23 -8.08 -7.21
C ALA A 133 15.08 -7.83 -6.21
N TRP A 134 13.87 -7.53 -6.68
CA TRP A 134 12.69 -7.38 -5.83
C TRP A 134 12.28 -8.69 -5.14
N MET A 135 12.29 -9.80 -5.88
CA MET A 135 12.03 -11.14 -5.34
C MET A 135 13.03 -11.49 -4.24
N TRP A 136 14.31 -11.29 -4.50
CA TRP A 136 15.37 -11.50 -3.51
C TRP A 136 15.16 -10.61 -2.28
N GLY A 137 14.96 -9.31 -2.51
CA GLY A 137 14.77 -8.32 -1.45
C GLY A 137 13.55 -8.60 -0.58
N LEU A 138 12.44 -9.04 -1.19
CA LEU A 138 11.24 -9.48 -0.48
C LEU A 138 11.51 -10.69 0.41
N ARG A 139 12.15 -11.73 -0.13
CA ARG A 139 12.46 -12.95 0.62
C ARG A 139 13.34 -12.66 1.83
N ASP A 140 14.41 -11.88 1.64
CA ASP A 140 15.33 -11.53 2.71
C ASP A 140 14.66 -10.61 3.75
N ALA A 141 13.89 -9.61 3.30
CA ALA A 141 13.15 -8.72 4.20
C ALA A 141 12.11 -9.47 5.04
N CYS A 142 11.40 -10.44 4.45
CA CYS A 142 10.45 -11.28 5.19
C CYS A 142 11.15 -12.09 6.28
N THR A 143 12.30 -12.68 5.95
CA THR A 143 13.12 -13.44 6.90
C THR A 143 13.55 -12.57 8.07
N LEU A 144 14.04 -11.36 7.78
CA LEU A 144 14.50 -10.39 8.79
C LEU A 144 13.37 -9.73 9.58
N HIS A 145 12.13 -9.77 9.10
CA HIS A 145 10.95 -9.23 9.80
C HIS A 145 10.07 -10.31 10.44
N GLY A 146 10.42 -11.59 10.29
CA GLY A 146 9.68 -12.74 10.82
C GLY A 146 8.37 -13.05 10.09
N LEU A 147 8.22 -12.61 8.83
CA LEU A 147 7.01 -12.83 8.02
C LEU A 147 7.20 -14.01 7.06
N ARG A 148 6.09 -14.62 6.60
CA ARG A 148 6.13 -15.52 5.43
C ARG A 148 6.39 -14.69 4.19
N CYS A 149 7.34 -15.13 3.36
CA CYS A 149 7.52 -14.58 2.04
C CYS A 149 6.34 -14.98 1.16
N GLY A 150 5.60 -14.00 0.65
CA GLY A 150 4.45 -14.19 -0.23
C GLY A 150 4.74 -13.79 -1.67
N ALA A 151 3.66 -13.62 -2.45
CA ALA A 151 3.73 -13.37 -3.88
C ALA A 151 4.42 -12.04 -4.25
N TYR A 152 5.20 -12.08 -5.33
CA TYR A 152 5.63 -10.91 -6.09
C TYR A 152 4.71 -10.72 -7.30
N ILE A 153 4.11 -9.55 -7.39
CA ILE A 153 3.10 -9.20 -8.38
C ILE A 153 3.60 -8.00 -9.18
N THR A 154 3.60 -8.12 -10.50
CA THR A 154 3.86 -6.98 -11.39
C THR A 154 2.54 -6.37 -11.85
N LEU A 155 2.51 -5.05 -11.98
CA LEU A 155 1.41 -4.31 -12.59
C LEU A 155 1.95 -3.46 -13.74
N THR A 156 1.58 -3.82 -14.97
CA THR A 156 1.88 -3.04 -16.18
C THR A 156 0.68 -2.18 -16.57
N ALA A 157 0.75 -1.49 -17.71
CA ALA A 157 -0.34 -0.65 -18.20
C ALA A 157 -1.65 -1.44 -18.40
N ASP A 158 -1.57 -2.69 -18.88
CA ASP A 158 -2.74 -3.46 -19.30
C ASP A 158 -3.13 -4.59 -18.35
N ARG A 159 -2.17 -5.11 -17.57
CA ARG A 159 -2.36 -6.33 -16.79
C ARG A 159 -1.56 -6.35 -15.50
N TRP A 160 -1.98 -7.24 -14.60
CA TRP A 160 -1.17 -7.72 -13.48
C TRP A 160 -0.81 -9.18 -13.68
N GLN A 161 0.30 -9.60 -13.06
CA GLN A 161 0.77 -10.98 -13.08
C GLN A 161 1.48 -11.35 -11.78
N VAL A 162 1.16 -12.53 -11.24
CA VAL A 162 1.90 -13.16 -10.15
C VAL A 162 3.05 -13.95 -10.77
N LEU A 163 4.28 -13.55 -10.44
CA LEU A 163 5.48 -14.20 -10.97
C LEU A 163 5.71 -15.55 -10.27
N GLY A 164 6.14 -16.55 -11.05
CA GLY A 164 6.32 -17.93 -10.58
C GLY A 164 5.07 -18.80 -10.58
N GLU A 165 3.87 -18.22 -10.78
CA GLU A 165 2.60 -18.96 -10.71
C GLU A 165 1.80 -18.93 -12.03
N GLY A 166 2.13 -18.02 -12.95
CA GLY A 166 1.42 -17.89 -14.23
C GLY A 166 0.02 -17.26 -14.13
N ARG A 167 -0.47 -16.95 -12.93
CA ARG A 167 -1.75 -16.25 -12.74
C ARG A 167 -1.64 -14.77 -13.06
N GLY A 168 -2.67 -14.21 -13.67
CA GLY A 168 -2.72 -12.80 -14.03
C GLY A 168 -4.11 -12.36 -14.43
N GLY A 169 -4.26 -11.07 -14.70
CA GLY A 169 -5.54 -10.50 -15.13
C GLY A 169 -5.38 -9.07 -15.64
N ARG A 170 -6.48 -8.44 -16.06
CA ARG A 170 -6.48 -7.05 -16.51
C ARG A 170 -6.17 -6.09 -15.37
N ARG A 171 -5.49 -4.97 -15.67
CA ARG A 171 -5.21 -3.89 -14.72
C ARG A 171 -6.52 -3.39 -14.09
N PRO A 172 -6.58 -3.22 -12.75
CA PRO A 172 -7.73 -2.58 -12.11
C PRO A 172 -7.90 -1.15 -12.64
N ARG A 173 -9.16 -0.78 -12.90
CA ARG A 173 -9.49 0.62 -13.21
C ARG A 173 -9.68 1.34 -11.89
N ALA A 174 -9.16 2.57 -11.78
CA ALA A 174 -9.45 3.40 -10.62
C ALA A 174 -10.97 3.52 -10.44
N SER A 175 -11.46 3.27 -9.23
CA SER A 175 -12.88 3.41 -8.93
C SER A 175 -13.34 4.85 -9.23
N PRO A 176 -14.43 5.05 -9.98
CA PRO A 176 -14.91 6.38 -10.37
C PRO A 176 -15.42 7.23 -9.19
N ALA A 177 -15.56 6.64 -8.00
CA ALA A 177 -16.06 7.29 -6.80
C ALA A 177 -15.15 8.40 -6.23
N ASP A 178 -13.95 8.59 -6.77
CA ASP A 178 -13.01 9.62 -6.31
C ASP A 178 -12.37 10.41 -7.46
N ARG A 179 -13.14 10.66 -8.53
CA ARG A 179 -12.81 11.79 -9.41
C ARG A 179 -13.01 13.05 -8.56
N PRO A 180 -11.99 13.92 -8.40
CA PRO A 180 -12.20 15.22 -7.78
C PRO A 180 -13.37 15.87 -8.50
N GLY A 181 -14.37 16.26 -7.70
CA GLY A 181 -15.66 16.71 -8.16
C GLY A 181 -15.49 17.65 -9.34
N ARG A 182 -16.12 17.30 -10.45
CA ARG A 182 -16.54 18.30 -11.42
C ARG A 182 -17.38 19.28 -10.62
N GLU A 183 -16.75 20.39 -10.24
CA GLU A 183 -17.36 21.49 -9.53
C GLU A 183 -18.67 21.82 -10.28
N PRO A 184 -19.85 21.74 -9.62
CA PRO A 184 -21.06 22.21 -10.24
C PRO A 184 -20.86 23.70 -10.44
N ARG A 185 -20.59 24.09 -11.69
CA ARG A 185 -20.50 25.47 -12.17
C ARG A 185 -21.69 26.27 -11.62
N ARG A 186 -21.52 26.90 -10.46
CA ARG A 186 -22.45 27.81 -9.81
C ARG A 186 -21.76 29.17 -9.70
N THR A 187 -21.92 29.99 -10.73
CA THR A 187 -21.89 31.46 -10.64
C THR A 187 -22.25 32.02 -12.02
N GLY A 188 -23.21 32.93 -12.19
CA GLY A 188 -24.08 33.62 -11.23
C GLY A 188 -25.11 34.50 -11.97
N PRO A 189 -26.08 35.13 -11.27
CA PRO A 189 -26.82 36.27 -11.81
C PRO A 189 -25.96 37.54 -11.72
N GLY A 190 -25.93 38.32 -12.78
CA GLY A 190 -25.11 39.53 -12.93
C GLY A 190 -25.47 40.70 -11.99
N PRO A 191 -24.67 41.76 -12.01
CA PRO A 191 -24.64 42.79 -10.98
C PRO A 191 -25.78 43.81 -11.09
N ALA A 192 -26.08 44.38 -9.92
CA ALA A 192 -27.09 45.40 -9.67
C ALA A 192 -26.88 46.70 -10.46
N THR A 193 -28.00 47.26 -10.94
CA THR A 193 -28.12 48.68 -11.31
C THR A 193 -29.07 49.34 -10.32
N ALA A 194 -28.56 50.36 -9.62
CA ALA A 194 -29.27 51.17 -8.64
C ALA A 194 -30.27 52.13 -9.30
N ALA A 195 -31.45 52.31 -8.71
CA ALA A 195 -32.23 53.55 -8.84
C ALA A 195 -33.26 53.74 -7.69
N ARG A 196 -32.89 54.64 -6.77
CA ARG A 196 -33.68 55.63 -5.98
C ARG A 196 -34.75 55.21 -4.93
N PRO A 197 -34.82 55.92 -3.77
CA PRO A 197 -35.78 55.65 -2.70
C PRO A 197 -36.97 56.63 -2.66
N ALA A 198 -38.10 56.21 -2.10
CA ALA A 198 -39.16 57.07 -1.53
C ALA A 198 -39.95 56.31 -0.43
N PRO A 199 -40.52 56.99 0.60
CA PRO A 199 -40.85 56.37 1.90
C PRO A 199 -42.39 56.28 2.14
N PRO A 200 -42.91 56.09 3.37
CA PRO A 200 -43.59 54.86 3.78
C PRO A 200 -45.10 55.03 4.06
N ARG A 201 -45.88 53.94 3.98
CA ARG A 201 -47.22 53.87 4.59
C ARG A 201 -47.52 52.51 5.23
N GLN A 202 -47.46 52.53 6.56
CA GLN A 202 -48.28 51.91 7.60
C GLN A 202 -49.08 50.61 7.35
N ALA A 203 -48.87 49.73 8.34
CA ALA A 203 -49.85 48.93 9.09
C ALA A 203 -50.58 47.77 8.38
N ALA A 204 -50.27 46.54 8.81
CA ALA A 204 -51.17 45.78 9.68
C ALA A 204 -50.45 44.55 10.26
N ALA A 205 -50.57 44.42 11.57
CA ALA A 205 -50.20 43.24 12.34
C ALA A 205 -51.18 42.10 12.06
N VAL A 206 -50.68 40.87 11.94
CA VAL A 206 -51.41 39.68 12.41
C VAL A 206 -50.42 38.75 13.13
N THR A 207 -50.64 38.70 14.44
CA THR A 207 -50.11 37.76 15.41
C THR A 207 -50.78 36.39 15.26
N ARG A 208 -50.01 35.31 15.48
CA ARG A 208 -50.34 34.03 16.18
C ARG A 208 -49.40 32.96 15.61
N GLY A 209 -48.55 32.29 16.38
CA GLY A 209 -48.76 31.73 17.71
C GLY A 209 -48.87 30.22 17.55
N GLY A 210 -47.89 29.46 18.06
CA GLY A 210 -47.86 28.01 17.90
C GLY A 210 -46.63 27.36 18.53
N THR A 211 -46.68 27.24 19.85
CA THR A 211 -45.70 26.61 20.73
C THR A 211 -45.70 25.07 20.58
N ALA A 212 -44.54 24.47 20.92
CA ALA A 212 -44.16 23.05 20.97
C ALA A 212 -45.17 22.08 21.68
N PRO A 213 -45.01 20.73 21.65
CA PRO A 213 -43.93 20.06 22.39
C PRO A 213 -43.37 18.71 21.86
N ARG A 214 -42.25 18.36 22.51
CA ARG A 214 -41.53 17.08 22.69
C ARG A 214 -42.34 15.78 22.55
N SER A 215 -41.69 14.77 21.99
CA SER A 215 -41.94 13.36 22.29
C SER A 215 -40.64 12.67 22.73
N THR A 216 -40.76 11.99 23.87
CA THR A 216 -39.80 11.20 24.62
C THR A 216 -40.07 9.71 24.42
N GLY A 217 -39.02 8.90 24.36
CA GLY A 217 -39.06 7.44 24.52
C GLY A 217 -37.76 6.84 23.97
N GLY A 218 -36.85 6.24 24.73
CA GLY A 218 -37.00 5.50 25.97
C GLY A 218 -37.08 4.01 25.63
N GLY A 219 -35.99 3.27 25.82
CA GLY A 219 -36.00 1.80 25.69
C GLY A 219 -34.65 1.17 25.35
N ALA A 220 -33.88 0.82 26.37
CA ALA A 220 -32.88 -0.26 26.40
C ALA A 220 -33.02 -0.92 27.78
N PRO A 221 -32.40 -2.08 28.06
CA PRO A 221 -32.06 -3.25 27.22
C PRO A 221 -32.74 -4.53 27.77
N GLU A 222 -32.71 -5.65 27.03
CA GLU A 222 -33.02 -6.96 27.64
C GLU A 222 -31.87 -7.95 27.41
N ALA A 223 -31.42 -8.49 28.53
CA ALA A 223 -30.39 -9.50 28.67
C ALA A 223 -31.08 -10.85 28.88
N HIS A 224 -30.71 -11.87 28.11
CA HIS A 224 -30.98 -13.26 28.48
C HIS A 224 -29.68 -14.02 28.63
N ARG A 225 -29.43 -14.40 29.88
CA ARG A 225 -28.51 -15.45 30.31
C ARG A 225 -29.14 -16.79 29.97
N HIS A 226 -28.33 -17.75 29.49
CA HIS A 226 -28.55 -19.15 29.79
C HIS A 226 -27.22 -19.81 30.17
N THR A 227 -27.19 -20.31 31.40
CA THR A 227 -26.22 -21.22 31.99
C THR A 227 -26.70 -22.65 31.72
N ALA A 228 -25.81 -23.61 31.45
CA ALA A 228 -25.66 -24.85 32.23
C ALA A 228 -24.75 -25.89 31.54
N ALA A 229 -24.01 -26.57 32.41
CA ALA A 229 -23.03 -27.62 32.20
C ALA A 229 -23.57 -28.93 31.59
N ARG A 230 -22.67 -29.67 30.95
CA ARG A 230 -22.29 -31.02 31.38
C ARG A 230 -20.90 -31.38 30.86
#